data_AF-A0A7M1KJ39-F1
#
_entry.id   AF-A0A7M1KJ39-F1
#
_cell.length_a   1.000
_cell.length_b   1.000
_cell.length_c   1.000
_cell.angle_alpha   90.00
_cell.angle_beta   90.00
_cell.angle_gamma   90.00
#
_symmetry.space_group_name_H-M   'P 1'
#
loop_
_entity.id
_entity.type
_entity.pdbx_description
1 polymer ?
#
loop_
_entity_poly.entity_id
_entity_poly.type
_entity_poly.pdbx_seq_one_letter_code
_entity_poly.pdbx_strand_id
1 'polypeptide(L)' 'MRAIIALLLMLSTYAHAGCGNITDSDQRTYCNATTNGQSCGNISDGDLRASCYAQMNGQSCGNVQGSNLRNECDALKR' A
#
# COMPACT_ATOMS: atom_id res chain seq x y z
N MET A 1 -8.90 -33.51 -21.12
CA MET A 1 -9.30 -32.08 -21.32
C MET A 1 -10.14 -31.54 -20.17
N ARG A 2 -11.20 -32.23 -19.70
CA ARG A 2 -12.05 -31.75 -18.58
C ARG A 2 -11.33 -31.61 -17.22
N ALA A 3 -10.39 -32.52 -16.91
CA ALA A 3 -9.64 -32.50 -15.65
C ALA A 3 -8.67 -31.30 -15.53
N ILE A 4 -8.13 -30.82 -16.66
CA ILE A 4 -7.21 -29.68 -16.68
C ILE A 4 -7.95 -28.38 -16.39
N ILE A 5 -9.18 -28.23 -16.90
CA ILE A 5 -10.02 -27.06 -16.64
C ILE A 5 -10.42 -27.00 -15.16
N ALA A 6 -10.74 -28.15 -14.55
CA ALA A 6 -11.05 -28.22 -13.13
C ALA A 6 -9.85 -27.85 -12.25
N LEU A 7 -8.64 -28.30 -12.62
CA LEU A 7 -7.42 -27.97 -11.89
C LEU A 7 -7.11 -26.46 -11.95
N LEU A 8 -7.28 -25.82 -13.10
CA LEU A 8 -7.04 -24.38 -13.27
C LEU A 8 -8.01 -23.50 -12.47
N LEU A 9 -9.26 -23.94 -12.27
CA LEU A 9 -10.26 -23.23 -11.46
C LEU A 9 -9.98 -23.31 -9.94
N MET A 10 -9.34 -24.38 -9.48
CA MET A 10 -8.93 -24.53 -8.07
C MET A 10 -7.68 -23.72 -7.74
N LEU A 11 -6.94 -23.32 -8.77
CA LEU A 11 -5.80 -22.45 -8.64
C LEU A 11 -6.25 -20.99 -8.48
N SER A 12 -7.29 -20.50 -9.16
CA SER A 12 -7.71 -19.08 -9.10
C SER A 12 -8.13 -18.48 -7.73
N THR A 13 -8.20 -19.25 -6.65
CA THR A 13 -8.62 -18.76 -5.31
C THR A 13 -7.45 -18.39 -4.38
N TYR A 14 -6.22 -18.29 -4.89
CA TYR A 14 -5.09 -17.85 -4.07
C TYR A 14 -5.39 -16.48 -3.45
N ALA A 15 -5.52 -16.52 -2.13
CA ALA A 15 -5.80 -15.45 -1.20
C ALA A 15 -5.55 -14.04 -1.75
N HIS A 16 -6.66 -13.31 -1.93
CA HIS A 16 -6.62 -11.86 -1.79
C HIS A 16 -6.36 -11.61 -0.31
N ALA A 17 -5.08 -11.55 0.08
CA ALA A 17 -4.68 -11.20 1.43
C ALA A 17 -5.06 -9.74 1.66
N GLY A 18 -6.31 -9.51 2.06
CA GLY A 18 -6.77 -8.19 2.43
C GLY A 18 -5.99 -7.69 3.63
N CYS A 19 -5.83 -6.37 3.71
CA CYS A 19 -5.07 -5.69 4.77
C CYS A 19 -5.65 -5.91 6.20
N GLY A 20 -6.79 -6.59 6.34
CA GLY A 20 -7.47 -6.85 7.61
C GLY A 20 -6.71 -7.73 8.61
N ASN A 21 -5.70 -8.50 8.18
CA ASN A 21 -4.84 -9.26 9.10
C ASN A 21 -3.69 -8.43 9.70
N ILE A 22 -3.54 -7.16 9.31
CA ILE A 22 -2.47 -6.31 9.81
C ILE A 22 -2.90 -5.74 11.18
N THR A 23 -2.20 -6.17 12.23
CA THR A 23 -2.42 -5.72 13.62
C THR A 23 -2.11 -4.24 13.80
N ASP A 24 -1.04 -3.77 13.15
CA ASP A 24 -0.64 -2.38 13.20
C ASP A 24 -1.59 -1.49 12.37
N SER A 25 -2.17 -0.47 12.99
CA SER A 25 -3.19 0.36 12.34
C SER A 25 -2.62 1.22 11.22
N ASP A 26 -1.38 1.65 11.35
CA ASP A 26 -0.70 2.51 10.38
C ASP A 26 -0.34 1.70 9.12
N GLN A 27 0.23 0.51 9.29
CA GLN A 27 0.49 -0.43 8.20
C GLN A 27 -0.79 -0.95 7.55
N ARG A 28 -1.86 -1.17 8.33
CA ARG A 28 -3.17 -1.53 7.77
C ARG A 28 -3.70 -0.42 6.88
N THR A 29 -3.58 0.82 7.33
CA THR A 29 -4.02 1.99 6.56
C THR A 29 -3.16 2.18 5.31
N TYR A 30 -1.84 2.01 5.42
CA TYR A 30 -0.91 2.02 4.29
C TYR A 30 -1.29 0.98 3.24
N CYS A 31 -1.49 -0.27 3.65
CA CYS A 31 -1.91 -1.35 2.76
C CYS A 31 -3.27 -1.07 2.11
N ASN A 32 -4.25 -0.60 2.89
CA ASN A 32 -5.57 -0.25 2.34
C ASN A 32 -5.49 0.91 1.37
N ALA A 33 -4.61 1.88 1.62
CA ALA A 33 -4.36 2.98 0.72
C ALA A 33 -3.81 2.45 -0.60
N THR A 34 -2.67 1.76 -0.59
CA THR A 34 -1.99 1.30 -1.81
C THR A 34 -2.78 0.25 -2.58
N THR A 35 -3.57 -0.59 -1.91
CA THR A 35 -4.30 -1.70 -2.53
C THR A 35 -5.73 -1.33 -2.94
N ASN A 36 -6.41 -0.47 -2.17
CA ASN A 36 -7.82 -0.10 -2.39
C ASN A 36 -8.02 1.40 -2.71
N GLY A 37 -6.95 2.19 -2.82
CA GLY A 37 -7.01 3.63 -3.09
C GLY A 37 -7.53 4.46 -1.91
N GLN A 38 -7.50 3.93 -0.68
CA GLN A 38 -7.92 4.68 0.51
C GLN A 38 -6.94 5.81 0.89
N SER A 39 -7.39 6.80 1.67
CA SER A 39 -6.53 7.93 2.06
C SER A 39 -5.43 7.52 3.05
N CYS A 40 -4.20 7.97 2.80
CA CYS A 40 -3.06 7.85 3.72
C CYS A 40 -3.17 8.75 4.97
N GLY A 41 -4.18 9.62 5.05
CA GLY A 41 -4.29 10.65 6.10
C GLY A 41 -4.44 10.11 7.52
N ASN A 42 -4.95 8.89 7.67
CA ASN A 42 -5.18 8.24 8.96
C ASN A 42 -3.93 7.56 9.54
N ILE A 43 -2.80 7.57 8.81
CA ILE A 43 -1.52 7.07 9.30
C ILE A 43 -0.95 8.09 10.31
N SER A 44 -0.71 7.62 11.53
CA SER A 44 -0.14 8.45 12.62
C SER A 44 1.35 8.66 12.43
N ASP A 45 2.05 7.64 11.96
CA ASP A 45 3.44 7.72 11.53
C ASP A 45 3.61 8.65 10.30
N GLY A 46 4.27 9.79 10.51
CA GLY A 46 4.45 10.80 9.47
C GLY A 46 5.27 10.32 8.27
N ASP A 47 6.18 9.38 8.51
CA ASP A 47 7.15 8.86 7.54
C ASP A 47 6.50 7.77 6.67
N LEU A 48 5.71 6.90 7.29
CA LEU A 48 4.88 5.92 6.60
C LEU A 48 3.79 6.63 5.78
N ARG A 49 3.20 7.70 6.31
CA ARG A 49 2.21 8.52 5.61
C ARG A 49 2.80 9.19 4.36
N ALA A 50 4.00 9.74 4.48
CA ALA A 50 4.75 10.31 3.37
C ALA A 50 4.93 9.31 2.23
N SER A 51 5.46 8.14 2.60
CA SER A 51 5.74 7.03 1.69
C SER A 51 4.47 6.55 0.98
N CYS A 52 3.36 6.50 1.72
CA CYS A 52 2.05 6.16 1.17
C CYS A 52 1.60 7.17 0.09
N TYR A 53 1.68 8.47 0.35
CA TYR A 53 1.29 9.51 -0.62
C TYR A 53 2.17 9.53 -1.87
N ALA A 54 3.48 9.32 -1.71
CA ALA A 54 4.40 9.19 -2.84
C ALA A 54 4.03 8.00 -3.73
N GLN A 55 3.76 6.85 -3.13
CA GLN A 55 3.45 5.62 -3.86
C GLN A 55 2.07 5.66 -4.54
N MET A 56 1.08 6.29 -3.92
CA MET A 56 -0.30 6.31 -4.42
C MET A 56 -0.56 7.30 -5.56
N ASN A 57 0.12 8.45 -5.59
CA ASN A 57 -0.28 9.54 -6.48
C ASN A 57 0.90 10.26 -7.14
N GLY A 58 2.15 9.82 -6.89
CA GLY A 58 3.32 10.64 -7.20
C GLY A 58 3.28 12.01 -6.50
N GLN A 59 2.44 12.15 -5.47
CA GLN A 59 2.10 13.43 -4.86
C GLN A 59 3.31 14.03 -4.14
N SER A 60 3.49 15.35 -4.24
CA SER A 60 4.61 16.09 -3.64
C SER A 60 4.82 15.72 -2.17
N CYS A 61 6.05 15.33 -1.80
CA CYS A 61 6.43 15.01 -0.42
C CYS A 61 6.51 16.29 0.45
N GLY A 62 5.98 17.42 -0.02
CA GLY A 62 6.02 18.73 0.61
C GLY A 62 5.34 18.85 1.99
N ASN A 63 4.63 17.82 2.46
CA ASN A 63 4.05 17.76 3.81
C ASN A 63 4.93 16.98 4.83
N VAL A 64 6.03 16.37 4.40
CA VAL A 64 6.93 15.56 5.25
C VAL A 64 7.85 16.45 6.10
N GLN A 65 7.62 16.59 7.39
CA GLN A 65 8.35 17.60 8.19
C GLN A 65 9.88 17.41 8.21
N GLY A 66 10.38 16.18 7.99
CA GLY A 66 11.81 15.88 7.90
C GLY A 66 12.36 16.04 6.48
N SER A 67 13.42 16.83 6.31
CA SER A 67 14.11 17.03 5.02
C SER A 67 14.72 15.74 4.45
N ASN A 68 15.30 14.89 5.29
CA ASN A 68 15.84 13.59 4.86
C ASN A 68 14.73 12.66 4.36
N LEU A 69 13.64 12.58 5.11
CA LEU A 69 12.49 11.75 4.75
C LEU A 69 11.72 12.28 3.54
N ARG A 70 11.74 13.59 3.34
CA ARG A 70 11.19 14.21 2.12
C ARG A 70 11.99 13.77 0.88
N ASN A 71 13.33 13.75 0.96
CA ASN A 71 14.19 13.23 -0.10
C ASN A 71 13.97 11.73 -0.35
N GLU A 72 13.79 10.94 0.71
CA GLU A 72 13.54 9.49 0.59
C GLU A 72 12.18 9.21 -0.06
N CYS A 73 11.16 9.97 0.33
CA CYS A 73 9.83 9.99 -0.27
C CYS A 73 9.87 10.43 -1.75
N ASP A 74 10.65 11.46 -2.10
CA ASP A 74 10.83 11.90 -3.49
C ASP A 74 11.62 10.87 -4.33
N ALA A 75 12.56 10.13 -3.74
CA ALA A 75 13.27 9.04 -4.41
C ALA A 75 12.38 7.83 -4.74
N LEU A 76 11.28 7.64 -4.00
CA LEU A 76 10.30 6.58 -4.24
C LEU A 76 9.28 6.92 -5.35
N LYS A 77 9.21 8.18 -5.79
CA LYS A 77 8.46 8.55 -6.99
C LYS A 77 9.22 8.08 -8.23
N ARG A 78 8.75 7.00 -8.84
CA ARG A 78 9.14 6.61 -10.20
C ARG A 78 8.10 7.05 -11.21
#